data_AF-A0A399IDG1-F1
#
_entry.id   AF-A0A399IDG1-F1
#
_cell.length_a   1.000
_cell.length_b   1.000
_cell.length_c   1.000
_cell.angle_alpha   90.00
_cell.angle_beta   90.00
_cell.angle_gamma   90.00
#
_symmetry.space_group_name_H-M   'P 1'
#
loop_
_entity.id
_entity.type
_entity.pdbx_description
1 polymer ?
#
loop_
_entity_poly.entity_id
_entity_poly.type
_entity_poly.pdbx_seq_one_letter_code
_entity_poly.pdbx_strand_id
1 'polypeptide(L)'
;MDPQSGAIAEKDFKQAQKELEAGNVLAALACLEKALKTWDYPGWYSYLGFCISKERGHVTRGLELCNKAIAHEENNPVHYLYLGKVYLVAGDKTLALQALRQGMSHGGGHGIEELLASIGTRKPPVIPFLSRDNPLNKFLGILLGRLGLR
;
A
#
# COMPACT_ATOMS: atom_id res chain seq x y z
N MET A 1 17.28 0.88 27.48
CA MET A 1 16.09 1.34 26.74
C MET A 1 14.99 1.60 27.77
N ASP A 2 14.57 2.84 27.92
CA ASP A 2 13.64 3.29 28.97
C ASP A 2 12.18 3.00 28.57
N PRO A 3 11.39 2.29 29.40
CA PRO A 3 9.96 2.03 29.17
C PRO A 3 9.14 3.27 28.81
N GLN A 4 9.51 4.46 29.31
CA GLN A 4 8.79 5.70 29.01
C GLN A 4 8.96 6.15 27.56
N SER A 5 10.14 5.91 26.98
CA SER A 5 10.43 6.28 25.58
C SER A 5 9.61 5.44 24.59
N GLY A 6 9.40 4.16 24.90
CA GLY A 6 8.54 3.26 24.11
C GLY A 6 7.07 3.73 24.10
N ALA A 7 6.53 4.11 25.26
CA ALA A 7 5.15 4.60 25.38
C ALA A 7 4.93 5.92 24.60
N ILE A 8 5.91 6.82 24.61
CA ILE A 8 5.85 8.08 23.83
C ILE A 8 5.86 7.77 22.33
N ALA A 9 6.76 6.89 21.89
CA ALA A 9 6.85 6.49 20.49
C ALA A 9 5.58 5.79 20.00
N GLU A 10 4.97 4.93 20.83
CA GLU A 10 3.72 4.24 20.51
C GLU A 10 2.55 5.22 20.35
N LYS A 11 2.52 6.30 21.15
CA LYS A 11 1.52 7.37 20.99
C LYS A 11 1.66 8.07 19.64
N ASP A 12 2.88 8.42 19.26
CA ASP A 12 3.15 9.06 17.95
C ASP A 12 2.83 8.10 16.80
N PHE A 13 3.12 6.80 16.94
CA PHE A 13 2.76 5.78 15.96
C PHE A 13 1.24 5.62 15.81
N LYS A 14 0.48 5.58 16.91
CA LYS A 14 -0.99 5.55 16.88
C LYS A 14 -1.58 6.76 16.18
N GLN A 15 -0.98 7.94 16.35
CA GLN A 15 -1.40 9.12 15.58
C GLN A 15 -1.13 8.93 14.09
N ALA A 16 0.03 8.40 13.72
CA ALA A 16 0.34 8.13 12.31
C ALA A 16 -0.65 7.14 11.66
N GLN A 17 -1.08 6.10 12.40
CA GLN A 17 -2.10 5.17 11.92
C GLN A 17 -3.43 5.87 11.61
N LYS A 18 -3.88 6.77 12.50
CA LYS A 18 -5.09 7.58 12.27
C LYS A 18 -4.97 8.49 11.04
N GLU A 19 -3.81 9.13 10.86
CA GLU A 19 -3.57 9.95 9.67
C GLU A 19 -3.57 9.12 8.39
N LEU A 20 -3.05 7.88 8.43
CA LEU A 20 -3.11 6.96 7.28
C LEU A 20 -4.53 6.50 6.96
N GLU A 21 -5.35 6.24 7.98
CA GLU A 21 -6.78 5.93 7.81
C GLU A 21 -7.54 7.14 7.23
N ALA A 22 -7.17 8.36 7.63
CA ALA A 22 -7.71 9.60 7.08
C ALA A 22 -7.17 9.93 5.67
N GLY A 23 -6.16 9.21 5.18
CA GLY A 23 -5.52 9.46 3.88
C GLY A 23 -4.46 10.59 3.89
N ASN A 24 -4.14 11.16 5.05
CA ASN A 24 -3.16 12.22 5.23
C ASN A 24 -1.73 11.66 5.32
N VAL A 25 -1.21 11.16 4.21
CA VAL A 25 0.08 10.43 4.18
C VAL A 25 1.27 11.30 4.62
N LEU A 26 1.28 12.59 4.28
CA LEU A 26 2.34 13.52 4.72
C LEU A 26 2.36 13.71 6.26
N ALA A 27 1.19 13.85 6.88
CA ALA A 27 1.08 13.98 8.33
C ALA A 27 1.50 12.67 9.02
N ALA A 28 1.07 11.53 8.47
CA ALA A 28 1.50 10.23 8.94
C ALA A 28 3.02 10.04 8.88
N LEU A 29 3.67 10.49 7.79
CA LEU A 29 5.12 10.43 7.62
C LEU A 29 5.84 11.17 8.76
N ALA A 30 5.41 12.38 9.09
CA ALA A 30 6.01 13.17 10.17
C ALA A 30 5.86 12.48 11.54
N CYS A 31 4.68 11.93 11.84
CA CYS A 31 4.44 11.18 13.07
C CYS A 31 5.28 9.89 13.14
N LEU A 32 5.40 9.15 12.03
CA LEU A 32 6.22 7.94 11.93
C LEU A 32 7.71 8.21 12.12
N GLU A 33 8.25 9.24 11.48
CA GLU A 33 9.66 9.62 11.64
C GLU A 33 9.97 10.01 13.08
N LYS A 34 9.05 10.73 13.75
CA LYS A 34 9.17 11.08 15.16
C LYS A 34 9.11 9.84 16.07
N ALA A 35 8.18 8.93 15.82
CA ALA A 35 8.05 7.68 16.55
C ALA A 35 9.32 6.83 16.43
N LEU A 36 9.81 6.60 15.20
CA LEU A 36 10.99 5.78 14.92
C LEU A 36 12.30 6.41 15.40
N LYS A 37 12.39 7.74 15.44
CA LYS A 37 13.53 8.44 16.05
C LYS A 37 13.60 8.23 17.55
N THR A 38 12.44 8.08 18.20
CA THR A 38 12.33 7.86 19.65
C THR A 38 12.54 6.38 19.98
N TRP A 39 11.96 5.50 19.17
CA TRP A 39 12.01 4.06 19.34
C TRP A 39 12.09 3.36 17.99
N ASP A 40 13.26 2.82 17.67
CA ASP A 40 13.48 2.13 16.41
C ASP A 40 12.86 0.72 16.44
N TYR A 41 11.64 0.60 15.94
CA TYR A 41 10.89 -0.65 15.91
C TYR A 41 10.61 -1.11 14.47
N PRO A 42 11.18 -2.25 14.03
CA PRO A 42 11.02 -2.73 12.67
C PRO A 42 9.57 -2.99 12.23
N GLY A 43 8.66 -3.31 13.14
CA GLY A 43 7.24 -3.49 12.82
C GLY A 43 6.55 -2.21 12.33
N TRP A 44 7.14 -1.02 12.50
CA TRP A 44 6.61 0.23 11.96
C TRP A 44 7.19 0.57 10.58
N TYR A 45 8.21 -0.15 10.12
CA TYR A 45 8.89 0.17 8.86
C TYR A 45 8.01 0.01 7.63
N SER A 46 7.05 -0.92 7.60
CA SER A 46 6.16 -1.05 6.45
C SER A 46 5.31 0.21 6.23
N TYR A 47 4.89 0.87 7.32
CA TYR A 47 4.14 2.11 7.28
C TYR A 47 5.02 3.26 6.76
N LEU A 48 6.25 3.37 7.29
CA LEU A 48 7.23 4.35 6.81
C LEU A 48 7.53 4.14 5.32
N GLY A 49 7.75 2.89 4.92
CA GLY A 49 8.07 2.51 3.54
C GLY A 49 7.01 2.96 2.54
N PHE A 50 5.73 2.80 2.91
CA PHE A 50 4.63 3.36 2.13
C PHE A 50 4.66 4.89 2.08
N CYS A 51 4.81 5.56 3.23
CA CYS A 51 4.78 7.02 3.30
C CYS A 51 5.90 7.66 2.46
N ILE A 52 7.14 7.17 2.56
CA ILE A 52 8.25 7.72 1.77
C ILE A 52 8.12 7.42 0.27
N SER A 53 7.54 6.27 -0.09
CA SER A 53 7.30 5.94 -1.48
C SER A 53 6.27 6.90 -2.07
N LYS A 54 5.20 7.17 -1.33
CA LYS A 54 4.08 8.01 -1.76
C LYS A 54 4.44 9.49 -1.81
N GLU A 55 5.08 10.02 -0.78
CA GLU A 55 5.36 11.46 -0.62
C GLU A 55 6.67 11.89 -1.28
N ARG A 56 7.70 11.03 -1.26
CA ARG A 56 9.05 11.37 -1.72
C ARG A 56 9.48 10.60 -2.98
N GLY A 57 8.64 9.70 -3.48
CA GLY A 57 8.97 8.86 -4.64
C GLY A 57 10.06 7.82 -4.37
N HIS A 58 10.44 7.60 -3.11
CA HIS A 58 11.52 6.67 -2.73
C HIS A 58 11.04 5.22 -2.67
N VAL A 59 10.59 4.69 -3.81
CA VAL A 59 10.01 3.34 -3.93
C VAL A 59 10.99 2.25 -3.51
N THR A 60 12.24 2.30 -3.98
CA THR A 60 13.26 1.28 -3.66
C THR A 60 13.48 1.16 -2.17
N ARG A 61 13.66 2.31 -1.49
CA ARG A 61 13.80 2.35 -0.04
C ARG A 61 12.52 1.91 0.68
N GLY A 62 11.35 2.22 0.13
CA GLY A 62 10.07 1.77 0.67
C GLY A 62 9.93 0.25 0.67
N LEU A 63 10.31 -0.40 -0.43
CA LEU A 63 10.32 -1.86 -0.54
C LEU A 63 11.27 -2.51 0.46
N GLU A 64 12.48 -1.97 0.62
CA GLU A 64 13.44 -2.44 1.63
C GLU A 64 12.86 -2.39 3.05
N LEU A 65 12.19 -1.29 3.40
CA LEU A 65 11.58 -1.11 4.72
C LEU A 65 10.41 -2.06 4.94
N CYS A 66 9.56 -2.26 3.93
CA CYS A 66 8.50 -3.27 3.99
C CYS A 66 9.05 -4.68 4.18
N ASN A 67 10.10 -5.06 3.45
CA ASN A 67 10.72 -6.38 3.59
C ASN A 67 11.37 -6.57 4.97
N LYS A 68 11.97 -5.52 5.55
CA LYS A 68 12.47 -5.57 6.93
C LYS A 68 11.36 -5.77 7.96
N ALA A 69 10.21 -5.13 7.78
CA ALA A 69 9.05 -5.34 8.65
C ALA A 69 8.52 -6.77 8.55
N ILE A 70 8.42 -7.32 7.32
CA ILE A 70 8.01 -8.72 7.09
C ILE A 70 9.01 -9.69 7.74
N ALA A 71 10.31 -9.45 7.62
CA ALA A 71 11.32 -10.29 8.26
C ALA A 71 11.24 -10.26 9.80
N HIS A 72 10.72 -9.17 10.39
CA HIS A 72 10.49 -9.06 11.82
C HIS A 72 9.17 -9.72 12.27
N GLU A 73 8.10 -9.56 11.49
CA GLU A 73 6.76 -10.04 11.80
C GLU A 73 6.10 -10.70 10.57
N GLU A 74 6.57 -11.89 10.19
CA GLU A 74 6.12 -12.56 8.96
C GLU A 74 4.61 -12.87 8.93
N ASN A 75 4.03 -13.10 10.11
CA ASN A 75 2.61 -13.42 10.27
C ASN A 75 1.71 -12.18 10.33
N ASN A 76 2.24 -10.96 10.23
CA ASN A 76 1.44 -9.76 10.30
C ASN A 76 0.96 -9.35 8.89
N PRO A 77 -0.34 -9.50 8.57
CA PRO A 77 -0.86 -9.23 7.23
C PRO A 77 -0.71 -7.76 6.83
N VAL A 78 -0.61 -6.85 7.81
CA VAL A 78 -0.49 -5.40 7.57
C VAL A 78 0.79 -5.05 6.80
N HIS A 79 1.90 -5.78 7.00
CA HIS A 79 3.12 -5.51 6.26
C HIS A 79 2.95 -5.79 4.76
N TYR A 80 2.22 -6.85 4.41
CA TYR A 80 1.87 -7.18 3.04
C TYR A 80 0.88 -6.19 2.42
N LEU A 81 -0.03 -5.64 3.21
CA LEU A 81 -0.90 -4.54 2.78
C LEU A 81 -0.07 -3.33 2.31
N TYR A 82 0.87 -2.88 3.15
CA TYR A 82 1.71 -1.73 2.81
C TYR A 82 2.71 -2.05 1.69
N LEU A 83 3.24 -3.27 1.62
CA LEU A 83 4.06 -3.71 0.49
C LEU A 83 3.25 -3.62 -0.83
N GLY A 84 2.00 -4.10 -0.83
CA GLY A 84 1.09 -3.97 -1.96
C GLY A 84 0.86 -2.50 -2.34
N LYS A 85 0.63 -1.62 -1.36
CA LYS A 85 0.49 -0.18 -1.59
C LYS A 85 1.76 0.44 -2.19
N VAL A 86 2.96 0.04 -1.76
CA VAL A 86 4.23 0.51 -2.35
C VAL A 86 4.37 0.04 -3.80
N TYR A 87 4.05 -1.21 -4.11
CA TYR A 87 4.04 -1.69 -5.50
C TYR A 87 3.06 -0.93 -6.38
N LEU A 88 1.89 -0.54 -5.86
CA LEU A 88 0.97 0.33 -6.58
C LEU A 88 1.54 1.71 -6.86
N VAL A 89 2.27 2.30 -5.90
CA VAL A 89 3.00 3.56 -6.13
C VAL A 89 4.06 3.38 -7.23
N ALA A 90 4.71 2.22 -7.28
CA ALA A 90 5.65 1.85 -8.34
C ALA A 90 5.00 1.59 -9.71
N GLY A 91 3.66 1.48 -9.77
CA GLY A 91 2.92 1.09 -10.97
C GLY A 91 2.88 -0.42 -11.24
N ASP A 92 3.48 -1.24 -10.37
CA ASP A 92 3.52 -2.70 -10.54
C ASP A 92 2.31 -3.38 -9.89
N LYS A 93 1.21 -3.44 -10.66
CA LYS A 93 -0.03 -4.09 -10.22
C LYS A 93 0.14 -5.59 -10.01
N THR A 94 1.04 -6.24 -10.74
CA THR A 94 1.23 -7.69 -10.66
C THR A 94 1.84 -8.06 -9.31
N LEU A 95 2.93 -7.37 -8.93
CA LEU A 95 3.56 -7.55 -7.63
C LEU A 95 2.66 -7.08 -6.48
N ALA A 96 1.88 -6.01 -6.68
CA ALA A 96 0.88 -5.60 -5.69
C ALA A 96 -0.15 -6.71 -5.40
N LEU A 97 -0.69 -7.35 -6.43
CA LEU A 97 -1.63 -8.48 -6.26
C LEU A 97 -0.98 -9.68 -5.58
N GLN A 98 0.28 -10.00 -5.90
CA GLN A 98 1.01 -11.09 -5.25
C GLN A 98 1.20 -10.81 -3.76
N ALA A 99 1.68 -9.63 -3.41
CA ALA A 99 1.86 -9.20 -2.02
C ALA A 99 0.55 -9.28 -1.23
N LEU A 100 -0.55 -8.77 -1.79
CA LEU A 100 -1.85 -8.78 -1.11
C LEU A 100 -2.41 -10.19 -0.93
N ARG A 101 -2.23 -11.08 -1.92
CA ARG A 101 -2.63 -12.49 -1.79
C ARG A 101 -1.82 -13.20 -0.70
N GLN A 102 -0.53 -12.90 -0.61
CA GLN A 102 0.30 -13.41 0.49
C GLN A 102 -0.19 -12.87 1.84
N GLY A 103 -0.54 -11.59 1.92
CA GLY A 103 -1.16 -11.01 3.12
C GLY A 103 -2.46 -11.72 3.52
N MET A 104 -3.30 -12.13 2.55
CA MET A 104 -4.48 -12.94 2.83
C MET A 104 -4.16 -14.32 3.42
N SER A 105 -3.06 -14.96 3.02
CA SER A 105 -2.64 -16.23 3.65
C SER A 105 -2.13 -16.07 5.10
N HIS A 106 -1.71 -14.86 5.49
CA HIS A 106 -1.26 -14.55 6.86
C HIS A 106 -2.38 -13.94 7.74
N GLY A 107 -3.65 -14.20 7.43
CA GLY A 107 -4.80 -13.76 8.24
C GLY A 107 -5.59 -12.60 7.62
N GLY A 108 -5.08 -11.99 6.54
CA GLY A 108 -5.82 -11.00 5.75
C GLY A 108 -6.21 -9.75 6.52
N GLY A 109 -7.34 -9.17 6.16
CA GLY A 109 -7.90 -7.99 6.82
C GLY A 109 -8.61 -7.07 5.83
N HIS A 110 -9.49 -6.23 6.38
CA HIS A 110 -10.37 -5.37 5.59
C HIS A 110 -9.61 -4.52 4.56
N GLY A 111 -8.49 -3.89 4.95
CA GLY A 111 -7.69 -3.08 4.02
C GLY A 111 -7.08 -3.87 2.86
N ILE A 112 -6.79 -5.17 3.03
CA ILE A 112 -6.31 -6.03 1.94
C ILE A 112 -7.45 -6.39 1.01
N GLU A 113 -8.62 -6.72 1.55
CA GLU A 113 -9.82 -7.05 0.78
C GLU A 113 -10.26 -5.87 -0.11
N GLU A 114 -10.33 -4.68 0.48
CA GLU A 114 -10.65 -3.45 -0.25
C GLU A 114 -9.64 -3.17 -1.37
N LEU A 115 -8.35 -3.32 -1.07
CA LEU A 115 -7.31 -3.04 -2.04
C LEU A 115 -7.32 -4.09 -3.17
N LEU A 116 -7.50 -5.37 -2.85
CA LEU A 116 -7.69 -6.44 -3.83
C LEU A 116 -8.91 -6.19 -4.72
N ALA A 117 -10.04 -5.76 -4.13
CA ALA A 117 -11.24 -5.40 -4.88
C ALA A 117 -10.96 -4.23 -5.83
N SER A 118 -10.28 -3.18 -5.37
CA SER A 118 -9.95 -1.99 -6.18
C SER A 118 -9.03 -2.32 -7.37
N ILE A 119 -8.04 -3.22 -7.19
CA ILE A 119 -7.14 -3.65 -8.27
C ILE A 119 -7.83 -4.64 -9.20
N GLY A 120 -8.65 -5.53 -8.64
CA GLY A 120 -9.35 -6.60 -9.33
C GLY A 120 -10.53 -6.13 -10.20
N THR A 121 -11.08 -4.94 -9.95
CA THR A 121 -12.09 -4.33 -10.83
C THR A 121 -11.46 -3.95 -12.17
N ARG A 122 -11.47 -4.89 -13.11
CA ARG A 122 -11.15 -4.64 -14.51
C ARG A 122 -12.11 -3.57 -15.01
N LYS A 123 -11.59 -2.48 -15.59
CA LYS A 123 -12.40 -1.35 -16.08
C LYS A 123 -13.60 -1.88 -16.87
N PRO A 124 -14.83 -1.37 -16.64
CA PRO A 124 -15.99 -1.78 -17.40
C PRO A 124 -15.73 -1.59 -18.89
N PRO A 125 -16.44 -2.28 -19.79
CA PRO A 125 -16.33 -2.01 -21.22
C PRO A 125 -16.55 -0.52 -21.54
N VAL A 126 -15.97 -0.02 -22.64
CA VAL A 126 -16.13 1.39 -23.04
C VAL A 126 -17.61 1.71 -23.29
N ILE A 127 -18.31 0.76 -23.90
CA ILE A 127 -19.75 0.80 -24.10
C ILE A 127 -20.35 -0.35 -23.26
N PRO A 128 -20.99 -0.05 -22.11
CA PRO A 128 -21.53 -1.07 -21.21
C PRO A 128 -22.56 -2.00 -21.84
N PHE A 129 -23.29 -1.49 -22.84
CA PHE A 129 -24.31 -2.23 -23.58
C PHE A 129 -23.74 -3.25 -24.59
N LEU A 130 -22.49 -3.04 -25.04
CA LEU A 130 -21.84 -3.96 -25.96
C LEU A 130 -21.05 -5.01 -25.19
N SER A 131 -21.17 -6.28 -25.61
CA SER A 131 -20.37 -7.36 -25.05
C SER A 131 -18.86 -7.10 -25.21
N ARG A 132 -18.06 -7.78 -24.40
CA ARG A 132 -16.61 -7.62 -24.38
C ARG A 132 -15.92 -8.09 -25.67
N ASP A 133 -16.51 -9.07 -26.36
CA ASP A 133 -16.01 -9.58 -27.64
C ASP A 133 -16.44 -8.71 -28.83
N ASN A 134 -17.23 -7.66 -28.59
CA ASN A 134 -17.61 -6.76 -29.66
C ASN A 134 -16.35 -6.00 -30.15
N PRO A 135 -16.02 -6.08 -31.45
CA PRO A 135 -14.82 -5.46 -32.01
C PRO A 135 -14.76 -3.94 -31.81
N LEU A 136 -15.92 -3.25 -31.75
CA LEU A 136 -15.98 -1.81 -31.45
C LEU A 136 -15.51 -1.52 -30.02
N ASN A 137 -15.94 -2.33 -29.07
CA ASN A 137 -15.59 -2.17 -27.66
C ASN A 137 -14.09 -2.46 -27.43
N LYS A 138 -13.57 -3.46 -28.15
CA LYS A 138 -12.13 -3.80 -28.15
C LYS A 138 -11.30 -2.69 -28.79
N PHE A 139 -11.71 -2.17 -29.94
CA PHE A 139 -11.02 -1.08 -30.63
C PHE A 139 -11.00 0.20 -29.80
N LEU A 140 -12.15 0.60 -29.24
CA LEU A 140 -12.24 1.76 -28.34
C LEU A 140 -11.40 1.57 -27.07
N GLY A 141 -11.37 0.36 -26.51
CA GLY A 141 -10.50 0.03 -25.37
C GLY A 141 -9.01 0.22 -25.70
N ILE A 142 -8.58 -0.26 -26.87
CA ILE A 142 -7.19 -0.12 -27.35
C ILE A 142 -6.87 1.35 -27.66
N LEU A 143 -7.78 2.06 -28.32
CA LEU A 143 -7.61 3.46 -28.72
C LEU A 143 -7.48 4.37 -27.49
N LEU A 144 -8.38 4.23 -26.51
CA LEU A 144 -8.33 5.00 -25.27
C LEU A 144 -7.09 4.65 -24.43
N GLY A 145 -6.67 3.38 -24.44
CA GLY A 145 -5.41 2.95 -23.81
C GLY A 145 -4.17 3.57 -24.45
N ARG A 146 -4.15 3.71 -25.78
CA ARG A 146 -3.05 4.38 -26.52
C ARG A 146 -3.02 5.89 -26.31
N LEU A 147 -4.17 6.51 -26.04
CA LEU A 147 -4.30 7.94 -25.79
C LEU A 147 -4.08 8.31 -24.31
N GLY A 148 -3.82 7.34 -23.41
CA GLY A 148 -3.66 7.56 -21.98
C GLY A 148 -4.95 7.98 -21.25
N LEU A 149 -6.09 7.93 -21.95
CA LEU A 149 -7.42 8.23 -21.42
C LEU A 149 -8.04 7.01 -20.71
N ARG A 150 -7.36 5.86 -20.77
CA ARG A 150 -7.68 4.62 -20.05
C ARG A 150 -6.43 3.82 -19.75
#